data_AF-A0A516P212-F1
#
_entry.id   AF-A0A516P212-F1
#
_cell.length_a   1.000
_cell.length_b   1.000
_cell.length_c   1.000
_cell.angle_alpha   90.00
_cell.angle_beta   90.00
_cell.angle_gamma   90.00
#
_symmetry.space_group_name_H-M   'P 1'
#
loop_
_entity.id
_entity.type
_entity.pdbx_description
1 polymer ?
#
loop_
_entity_poly.entity_id
_entity_poly.type
_entity_poly.pdbx_seq_one_letter_code
_entity_poly.pdbx_strand_id
1 'polypeptide(L)'
;MSKDTFKNHPDLQEYFETSDGTKFYKEDLAKNHARTLEDKAVTAVSRPEEAEVKKPAAEILELIPDMDIDDATEFLMAENLLAKPRKSVVEALTAHLEELQK
;
A
#
# COMPACT_ATOMS: atom_id res chain seq x y z
N MET A 1 -21.28 9.60 12.19
CA MET A 1 -20.16 10.35 11.59
C MET A 1 -18.90 9.54 11.79
N SER A 2 -18.45 8.80 10.78
CA SER A 2 -17.20 8.05 10.85
C SER A 2 -16.06 9.05 10.82
N LYS A 3 -15.46 9.31 12.00
CA LYS A 3 -14.24 10.09 12.11
C LYS A 3 -13.13 9.27 11.46
N ASP A 4 -12.88 9.52 10.18
CA ASP A 4 -11.76 8.96 9.45
C ASP A 4 -10.46 9.46 10.09
N THR A 5 -9.98 8.75 11.11
CA THR A 5 -8.74 9.08 11.83
C THR A 5 -7.58 9.26 10.85
N PHE A 6 -7.57 8.46 9.78
CA PHE A 6 -6.60 8.50 8.70
C PHE A 6 -6.67 9.76 7.82
N LYS A 7 -7.81 10.45 7.72
CA LYS A 7 -7.91 11.72 6.96
C LYS A 7 -7.24 12.88 7.69
N ASN A 8 -7.30 12.88 9.02
CA ASN A 8 -6.67 13.92 9.85
C ASN A 8 -5.19 13.63 10.12
N HIS A 9 -4.77 12.37 10.00
CA HIS A 9 -3.39 11.94 10.19
C HIS A 9 -2.92 11.16 8.94
N PRO A 10 -2.43 11.86 7.92
CA PRO A 10 -2.06 11.25 6.64
C PRO A 10 -0.91 10.24 6.76
N ASP A 11 -0.03 10.40 7.75
CA ASP A 11 1.12 9.51 8.00
C ASP A 11 0.80 8.33 8.94
N LEU A 12 -0.43 8.26 9.45
CA LEU A 12 -0.83 7.23 10.40
C LEU A 12 -1.08 5.90 9.68
N GLN A 13 -0.17 4.94 9.90
CA GLN A 13 -0.27 3.59 9.33
C GLN A 13 -1.33 2.74 10.04
N GLU A 14 -1.47 2.88 11.35
CA GLU A 14 -2.44 2.14 12.16
C GLU A 14 -2.81 2.88 13.44
N TYR A 15 -3.96 2.54 14.01
CA TYR A 15 -4.35 2.93 15.37
C TYR A 15 -5.05 1.79 16.08
N PHE A 16 -5.13 1.89 17.39
CA PHE A 16 -5.77 0.91 18.27
C PHE A 16 -7.00 1.55 18.89
N GLU A 17 -8.14 0.88 18.81
CA GLU A 17 -9.41 1.32 19.38
C GLU A 17 -9.83 0.36 20.48
N THR A 18 -10.08 0.91 21.67
CA THR A 18 -10.62 0.16 22.82
C THR A 18 -12.14 0.09 22.77
N SER A 19 -12.73 -0.85 23.52
CA SER A 19 -14.18 -1.08 23.58
C SER A 19 -15.03 0.14 23.98
N ASP A 20 -14.42 1.13 24.63
CA ASP A 20 -15.04 2.41 25.02
C ASP A 20 -15.03 3.47 23.90
N GLY A 21 -14.43 3.16 22.74
CA GLY A 21 -14.27 4.07 21.61
C GLY A 21 -13.06 5.01 21.71
N THR A 22 -12.18 4.81 22.70
CA THR A 22 -10.94 5.59 22.82
C THR A 22 -9.89 5.07 21.82
N LYS A 23 -9.27 5.99 21.08
CA LYS A 23 -8.28 5.69 20.05
C LYS A 23 -6.87 6.01 20.54
N PHE A 24 -5.95 5.10 20.29
CA PHE A 24 -4.55 5.18 20.68
C PHE A 24 -3.65 4.90 19.47
N TYR A 25 -2.54 5.63 19.37
CA TYR A 25 -1.53 5.40 18.32
C TYR A 25 -0.42 4.44 18.75
N LYS A 26 -0.50 3.90 19.97
CA LYS A 26 0.42 2.91 20.52
C LYS A 26 -0.37 1.80 21.17
N GLU A 27 -0.03 0.56 20.83
CA GLU A 27 -0.70 -0.63 21.35
C GLU A 27 -0.60 -0.72 22.89
N ASP A 28 0.56 -0.39 23.46
CA ASP A 28 0.79 -0.44 24.91
C ASP A 28 -0.16 0.49 25.69
N LEU A 29 -0.45 1.67 25.14
CA LEU A 29 -1.39 2.61 25.76
C LEU A 29 -2.81 2.10 25.68
N ALA A 30 -3.21 1.53 24.53
CA ALA A 30 -4.51 0.91 24.35
C ALA A 30 -4.70 -0.28 25.30
N LYS A 31 -3.70 -1.15 25.44
CA LYS A 31 -3.73 -2.29 26.36
C LYS A 31 -3.82 -1.84 27.81
N ASN A 32 -3.06 -0.82 28.21
CA ASN A 32 -3.12 -0.30 29.58
C ASN A 32 -4.48 0.30 29.89
N HIS A 33 -5.10 1.00 28.94
CA HIS A 33 -6.44 1.55 29.07
C HIS A 33 -7.50 0.45 29.09
N ALA A 34 -7.43 -0.51 28.19
CA ALA A 34 -8.36 -1.64 28.13
C ALA A 34 -8.40 -2.46 29.44
N ARG A 35 -7.29 -2.49 30.21
CA ARG A 35 -7.24 -3.21 31.49
C ARG A 35 -8.16 -2.62 32.57
N THR A 36 -8.51 -1.33 32.46
CA THR A 36 -9.43 -0.65 33.39
C THR A 36 -10.90 -0.78 32.94
N LEU A 37 -11.15 -1.26 31.73
CA LEU A 37 -12.49 -1.49 31.17
C LEU A 37 -13.00 -2.89 31.51
N GLU A 38 -14.32 -3.05 31.51
CA GLU A 38 -14.97 -4.36 31.64
C GLU A 38 -14.68 -5.23 30.41
N ASP A 39 -14.82 -4.65 29.22
CA ASP A 39 -14.40 -5.26 27.98
C ASP A 39 -12.97 -4.82 27.63
N LYS A 40 -12.04 -5.77 27.71
CA LYS A 40 -10.60 -5.53 27.52
C LYS A 40 -10.17 -5.71 26.06
N ALA A 41 -11.13 -5.75 25.13
CA ALA A 41 -10.85 -5.80 23.72
C ALA A 41 -10.11 -4.55 23.24
N VAL A 42 -9.06 -4.79 22.47
CA VAL A 42 -8.33 -3.79 21.70
C VAL A 42 -8.41 -4.21 20.24
N THR A 43 -8.98 -3.34 19.41
CA THR A 43 -9.07 -3.56 17.96
C THR A 43 -7.96 -2.78 17.29
N ALA A 44 -7.04 -3.47 16.62
CA ALA A 44 -6.08 -2.82 15.74
C ALA A 44 -6.79 -2.47 14.42
N VAL A 45 -6.84 -1.18 14.11
CA VAL A 45 -7.34 -0.66 12.85
C VAL A 45 -6.14 -0.14 12.07
N SER A 46 -5.65 -0.94 11.13
CA SER A 46 -4.67 -0.48 10.16
C SER A 46 -5.38 0.36 9.10
N ARG A 47 -4.65 1.34 8.54
CA ARG A 47 -5.05 1.96 7.28
C ARG A 47 -5.14 0.79 6.30
N PRO A 48 -6.24 0.64 5.54
CA PRO A 48 -6.20 -0.25 4.40
C PRO A 48 -5.03 0.23 3.57
N GLU A 49 -3.94 -0.55 3.54
CA GLU A 49 -2.92 -0.39 2.52
C GLU A 49 -3.76 -0.23 1.26
N GLU A 50 -3.66 0.90 0.58
CA GLU A 50 -3.94 0.88 -0.83
C GLU A 50 -3.01 -0.22 -1.30
N ALA A 51 -3.55 -1.43 -1.41
CA ALA A 51 -3.03 -2.41 -2.30
C ALA A 51 -3.05 -1.63 -3.59
N GLU A 52 -1.91 -1.00 -3.91
CA GLU A 52 -1.58 -0.58 -5.25
C GLU A 52 -2.10 -1.73 -6.06
N VAL A 53 -3.11 -1.45 -6.87
CA VAL A 53 -3.78 -2.48 -7.65
C VAL A 53 -2.68 -2.95 -8.60
N LYS A 54 -1.90 -3.93 -8.14
CA LYS A 54 -0.77 -4.48 -8.85
C LYS A 54 -1.44 -5.19 -9.99
N LYS A 55 -1.49 -4.50 -11.14
CA LYS A 55 -1.92 -5.13 -12.38
C LYS A 55 -1.18 -6.46 -12.48
N PRO A 56 -1.89 -7.57 -12.73
CA PRO A 56 -1.25 -8.85 -12.89
C PRO A 56 -0.17 -8.73 -13.96
N ALA A 57 0.90 -9.51 -13.82
CA ALA A 57 2.04 -9.43 -14.74
C ALA A 57 1.60 -9.54 -16.21
N ALA A 58 0.60 -10.38 -16.49
CA ALA A 58 0.00 -10.55 -17.81
C ALA A 58 -0.62 -9.26 -18.36
N GLU A 59 -1.38 -8.53 -17.55
CA GLU A 59 -2.02 -7.27 -17.99
C GLU A 59 -0.98 -6.18 -18.24
N ILE A 60 0.11 -6.14 -17.46
CA ILE A 60 1.21 -5.21 -17.74
C ILE A 60 1.84 -5.56 -19.09
N LEU A 61 2.15 -6.83 -19.32
CA LEU A 61 2.76 -7.28 -20.58
C LEU A 61 1.90 -6.99 -21.82
N GLU A 62 0.57 -7.07 -21.69
CA GLU A 62 -0.37 -6.72 -22.78
C GLU A 62 -0.39 -5.22 -23.08
N LEU A 63 -0.14 -4.37 -22.07
CA LEU A 63 -0.14 -2.92 -22.21
C LEU A 63 1.19 -2.37 -22.74
N ILE A 64 2.31 -3.09 -22.54
CA ILE A 64 3.65 -2.65 -22.94
C ILE A 64 3.70 -2.08 -24.37
N PRO A 65 3.15 -2.75 -25.40
CA PRO A 65 3.23 -2.25 -26.78
C PRO A 65 2.59 -0.87 -27.00
N ASP A 66 1.61 -0.52 -26.16
CA ASP A 66 0.87 0.74 -26.24
C ASP A 66 1.43 1.81 -25.28
N MET A 67 2.41 1.48 -24.43
CA MET A 67 3.04 2.43 -23.50
C MET A 67 4.00 3.36 -24.25
N ASP A 68 4.03 4.62 -23.83
CA ASP A 68 5.08 5.56 -24.23
C ASP A 68 6.32 5.45 -23.35
N ILE A 69 7.34 6.28 -23.62
CA ILE A 69 8.61 6.24 -22.90
C ILE A 69 8.43 6.57 -21.42
N ASP A 70 7.55 7.53 -21.11
CA ASP A 70 7.35 8.01 -19.74
C ASP A 70 6.63 6.93 -18.92
N ASP A 71 5.54 6.38 -19.45
CA ASP A 71 4.78 5.30 -18.83
C ASP A 71 5.65 4.05 -18.63
N ALA A 72 6.35 3.59 -19.67
CA ALA A 72 7.20 2.41 -19.58
C ALA A 72 8.35 2.59 -18.57
N THR A 73 8.89 3.80 -18.43
CA THR A 73 9.92 4.12 -17.43
C THR A 73 9.34 4.08 -16.01
N GLU A 74 8.16 4.65 -15.80
CA GLU A 74 7.49 4.65 -14.49
C GLU A 74 7.15 3.21 -14.05
N PHE A 75 6.58 2.40 -14.94
CA PHE A 75 6.30 0.98 -14.67
C PHE A 75 7.58 0.19 -14.36
N LEU A 76 8.68 0.45 -15.09
CA LEU A 76 9.96 -0.22 -14.85
C LEU A 76 10.55 0.15 -13.48
N MET A 77 10.47 1.44 -13.10
CA MET A 77 10.92 1.89 -11.78
C MET A 77 10.08 1.27 -10.67
N ALA A 78 8.75 1.31 -10.80
CA ALA A 78 7.84 0.72 -9.82
C ALA A 78 8.11 -0.79 -9.62
N GLU A 79 8.34 -1.52 -10.73
CA GLU A 79 8.63 -2.95 -10.67
C GLU A 79 9.97 -3.26 -9.96
N ASN A 80 10.98 -2.42 -10.17
CA ASN A 80 12.29 -2.56 -9.51
C ASN A 80 12.27 -2.19 -8.02
N LEU A 81 11.31 -1.37 -7.58
CA LEU A 81 11.11 -1.03 -6.17
C LEU A 81 10.42 -2.14 -5.37
N LEU A 82 9.82 -3.13 -6.05
CA LEU A 82 9.21 -4.27 -5.37
C LEU A 82 10.29 -5.11 -4.66
N ALA A 83 9.95 -5.61 -3.47
CA ALA A 83 10.81 -6.54 -2.72
C ALA A 83 11.18 -7.81 -3.53
N LYS A 84 10.35 -8.17 -4.52
CA LYS A 84 10.59 -9.26 -5.46
C LYS A 84 10.12 -8.85 -6.86
N PRO A 85 10.99 -8.22 -7.67
CA PRO A 85 10.65 -7.80 -9.03
C PRO A 85 10.30 -8.98 -9.94
N ARG A 86 9.30 -8.81 -10.80
CA ARG A 86 8.90 -9.78 -11.81
C ARG A 86 9.81 -9.66 -13.02
N LYS A 87 10.82 -10.53 -13.10
CA LYS A 87 11.84 -10.53 -14.17
C LYS A 87 11.26 -10.41 -15.58
N SER A 88 10.19 -11.15 -15.89
CA SER A 88 9.55 -11.11 -17.20
C SER A 88 8.98 -9.74 -17.57
N VAL A 89 8.44 -9.00 -16.58
CA VAL A 89 7.88 -7.66 -16.78
C VAL A 89 9.01 -6.64 -16.95
N VAL A 90 10.04 -6.72 -16.11
CA VAL A 90 11.24 -5.87 -16.20
C VAL A 90 11.94 -6.04 -17.55
N GLU A 91 12.13 -7.27 -18.02
CA GLU A 91 12.75 -7.58 -19.31
C GLU A 91 11.94 -7.02 -20.48
N ALA A 92 10.61 -7.20 -20.46
CA ALA A 92 9.74 -6.71 -21.51
C ALA A 92 9.67 -5.16 -21.56
N LEU A 93 9.57 -4.49 -20.40
CA LEU A 93 9.59 -3.03 -20.31
C LEU A 93 10.92 -2.45 -20.78
N THR A 94 12.04 -3.09 -20.41
CA THR A 94 13.38 -2.67 -20.84
C THR A 94 13.52 -2.80 -22.36
N ALA A 95 13.10 -3.93 -22.94
CA ALA A 95 13.15 -4.14 -24.39
C ALA A 95 12.29 -3.11 -25.15
N HIS A 96 11.09 -2.81 -24.65
CA HIS A 96 10.21 -1.80 -25.24
C HIS A 96 10.81 -0.38 -25.18
N LEU A 97 11.42 -0.01 -24.06
CA LEU A 97 12.12 1.27 -23.93
C LEU A 97 13.30 1.39 -24.91
N GLU A 98 14.06 0.31 -25.12
CA GLU A 98 15.13 0.28 -26.14
C GLU A 98 14.60 0.43 -27.57
N GLU A 99 13.40 -0.07 -27.86
CA GLU A 99 12.74 0.12 -29.15
C GLU A 99 12.26 1.57 -29.36
N LEU A 100 11.68 2.19 -28.33
CA LEU A 100 11.20 3.57 -28.39
C LEU A 100 12.31 4.62 -28.45
N GLN A 101 13.51 4.29 -27.96
CA GLN A 101 14.68 5.18 -27.95
C GLN A 101 15.56 5.10 -29.21
N LYS A 102 15.22 4.23 -30.17
CA LYS A 102 15.90 4.10 -31.47
C LYS A 102 15.36 5.06 -32.52
#